data_AF-A0A7X7B522-F1
#
_entry.id   AF-A0A7X7B522-F1
#
_cell.length_a   1.000
_cell.length_b   1.000
_cell.length_c   1.000
_cell.angle_alpha   90.00
_cell.angle_beta   90.00
_cell.angle_gamma   90.00
#
_symmetry.space_group_name_H-M   'P 1'
#
loop_
_entity.id
_entity.type
_entity.pdbx_description
1 polymer ?
#
loop_
_entity_poly.entity_id
_entity_poly.type
_entity_poly.pdbx_seq_one_letter_code
_entity_poly.pdbx_strand_id
1 'polypeptide(L)'
;MKLKKKALLLIKILSLSLIFSACTFDLEKATHDLKYKKPTYINEILIVNKGIGLPSSFDPGENPDAVESFNAMKTDAQSAGLTLRAFSTYRDYDRQKYLYDNYVEKDGKEAADTYSARPGFSEHQTGLAFDVGNKDPKHDAMMSFEDTNEFNWLKENSYKYGFILRYPKDKENITGFMYEPWHYRYVGNEIAKDIFDQSISLDEYLNSVYPNYN
;
A
#
# COMPACT_ATOMS: atom_id res chain seq x y z
N MET A 1 16.30 -4.37 -49.43
CA MET A 1 14.82 -4.54 -49.37
C MET A 1 14.32 -5.49 -48.27
N LYS A 2 15.00 -6.63 -47.99
CA LYS A 2 14.59 -7.59 -46.93
C LYS A 2 14.67 -7.05 -45.49
N LEU A 3 15.66 -6.22 -45.16
CA LEU A 3 15.81 -5.61 -43.82
C LEU A 3 14.67 -4.65 -43.45
N LYS A 4 14.23 -3.79 -44.39
CA LYS A 4 13.09 -2.88 -44.17
C LYS A 4 11.77 -3.63 -43.94
N LYS A 5 11.55 -4.78 -44.61
CA LYS A 5 10.36 -5.62 -44.39
C LYS A 5 10.37 -6.32 -43.03
N LYS A 6 11.53 -6.80 -42.55
CA LYS A 6 11.67 -7.37 -41.20
C LYS A 6 11.43 -6.32 -40.10
N ALA A 7 12.00 -5.12 -40.24
CA ALA A 7 11.77 -4.03 -39.30
C ALA A 7 10.30 -3.61 -39.25
N LEU A 8 9.62 -3.50 -40.40
CA LEU A 8 8.21 -3.16 -40.46
C LEU A 8 7.30 -4.23 -39.85
N LEU A 9 7.64 -5.52 -40.03
CA LEU A 9 6.93 -6.63 -39.39
C LEU A 9 7.13 -6.62 -37.87
N LEU A 10 8.36 -6.36 -37.40
CA LEU A 10 8.66 -6.25 -35.97
C LEU A 10 7.91 -5.08 -35.33
N ILE A 11 7.90 -3.91 -35.98
CA ILE A 11 7.12 -2.73 -35.54
C ILE A 11 5.62 -3.06 -35.49
N LYS A 12 5.09 -3.79 -36.48
CA LYS A 12 3.68 -4.22 -36.46
C LYS A 12 3.37 -5.18 -35.31
N ILE A 13 4.23 -6.17 -35.06
CA ILE A 13 4.07 -7.13 -33.94
C ILE A 13 4.15 -6.41 -32.60
N LEU A 14 5.14 -5.53 -32.42
CA LEU A 14 5.27 -4.68 -31.23
C LEU A 14 4.01 -3.82 -31.05
N SER A 15 3.55 -3.13 -32.10
CA SER A 15 2.35 -2.30 -32.03
C SER A 15 1.09 -3.11 -31.71
N LEU A 16 0.94 -4.33 -32.23
CA LEU A 16 -0.22 -5.18 -31.96
C LEU A 16 -0.18 -5.73 -30.52
N SER A 17 1.01 -6.06 -30.01
CA SER A 17 1.21 -6.46 -28.62
C SER A 17 0.90 -5.33 -27.65
N LEU A 18 1.33 -4.11 -27.96
CA LEU A 18 1.04 -2.90 -27.18
C LEU A 18 -0.47 -2.59 -27.18
N ILE A 19 -1.14 -2.69 -28.33
CA ILE A 19 -2.60 -2.50 -28.44
C ILE A 19 -3.36 -3.57 -27.64
N PHE A 20 -2.92 -4.83 -27.71
CA PHE A 20 -3.54 -5.92 -26.94
C PHE A 20 -3.35 -5.73 -25.43
N SER A 21 -2.16 -5.32 -24.99
CA SER A 21 -1.87 -5.03 -23.58
C SER A 21 -2.65 -3.82 -23.05
N ALA A 22 -2.77 -2.74 -23.82
CA ALA A 22 -3.58 -1.59 -23.43
C ALA A 22 -5.08 -1.94 -23.33
N CYS A 23 -5.60 -2.69 -24.31
CA CYS A 23 -7.01 -3.09 -24.32
C CYS A 23 -7.36 -4.06 -23.18
N THR A 24 -6.44 -4.96 -22.82
CA THR A 24 -6.61 -5.86 -21.67
C THR A 24 -6.60 -5.09 -20.35
N PHE A 25 -5.74 -4.09 -20.22
CA PHE A 25 -5.74 -3.22 -19.03
C PHE A 25 -7.05 -2.43 -18.88
N ASP A 26 -7.54 -1.80 -19.96
CA ASP A 26 -8.80 -1.05 -19.92
C ASP A 26 -9.99 -1.95 -19.54
N LEU A 27 -9.99 -3.21 -19.99
CA LEU A 27 -10.99 -4.22 -19.62
C LEU A 27 -10.86 -4.64 -18.14
N GLU A 28 -9.65 -4.86 -17.63
CA GLU A 28 -9.40 -5.14 -16.21
C GLU A 28 -9.86 -3.98 -15.32
N LYS A 29 -9.54 -2.74 -15.69
CA LYS A 29 -9.94 -1.54 -14.97
C LYS A 29 -11.46 -1.37 -14.97
N ALA A 30 -12.11 -1.54 -16.13
CA ALA A 30 -13.56 -1.47 -16.24
C ALA A 30 -14.27 -2.57 -15.43
N THR A 31 -13.77 -3.81 -15.46
CA THR A 31 -14.35 -4.91 -14.67
C THR A 31 -14.16 -4.71 -13.16
N HIS A 32 -13.02 -4.17 -12.74
CA HIS A 32 -12.77 -3.75 -11.36
C HIS A 32 -13.76 -2.67 -10.90
N ASP A 33 -13.95 -1.63 -11.70
CA ASP A 33 -14.84 -0.51 -11.36
C ASP A 33 -16.33 -0.89 -11.36
N LEU A 34 -16.73 -1.93 -12.10
CA LEU A 34 -18.07 -2.50 -11.98
C LEU A 34 -18.33 -3.08 -10.58
N LYS A 35 -17.29 -3.63 -9.94
CA LYS A 35 -17.34 -4.19 -8.58
C LYS A 35 -17.15 -3.11 -7.52
N TYR A 36 -16.17 -2.22 -7.69
CA TYR A 36 -15.80 -1.18 -6.72
C TYR A 36 -16.12 0.21 -7.25
N LYS A 37 -17.40 0.61 -7.14
CA LYS A 37 -17.90 1.89 -7.67
C LYS A 37 -17.60 3.10 -6.80
N LYS A 38 -17.43 2.89 -5.50
CA LYS A 38 -17.13 3.93 -4.51
C LYS A 38 -16.24 3.37 -3.41
N PRO A 39 -15.46 4.22 -2.71
CA PRO A 39 -14.73 3.80 -1.52
C PRO A 39 -15.69 3.30 -0.44
N THR A 40 -15.23 2.34 0.36
CA THR A 40 -16.01 1.75 1.44
C THR A 40 -15.58 2.34 2.78
N TYR A 41 -16.55 2.73 3.60
CA TYR A 41 -16.34 3.25 4.93
C TYR A 41 -17.09 2.37 5.95
N ILE A 42 -16.43 2.02 7.05
CA ILE A 42 -17.04 1.34 8.19
C ILE A 42 -16.82 2.25 9.39
N ASN A 43 -17.90 2.69 10.05
CA ASN A 43 -17.83 3.67 11.14
C ASN A 43 -17.02 4.93 10.75
N GLU A 44 -17.29 5.46 9.55
CA GLU A 44 -16.60 6.63 8.97
C GLU A 44 -15.10 6.42 8.63
N ILE A 45 -14.58 5.20 8.84
CA ILE A 45 -13.19 4.86 8.55
C ILE A 45 -13.10 4.24 7.15
N LEU A 46 -12.31 4.87 6.27
CA LEU A 46 -12.01 4.35 4.94
C LEU A 46 -11.24 3.03 5.07
N ILE A 47 -11.80 1.94 4.55
CA ILE A 47 -11.15 0.62 4.58
C ILE A 47 -10.84 0.15 3.17
N VAL A 48 -9.62 -0.35 2.98
CA VAL A 48 -9.20 -1.10 1.80
C VAL A 48 -8.37 -2.29 2.28
N ASN A 49 -8.65 -3.47 1.73
CA ASN A 49 -7.93 -4.72 1.96
C ASN A 49 -8.23 -5.67 0.80
N LYS A 50 -7.75 -6.92 0.81
CA LYS A 50 -7.92 -7.85 -0.32
C LYS A 50 -9.38 -8.16 -0.69
N GLY A 51 -10.33 -8.02 0.25
CA GLY A 51 -11.77 -8.20 -0.02
C GLY A 51 -12.51 -6.92 -0.42
N ILE A 52 -11.97 -5.75 -0.07
CA ILE A 52 -12.59 -4.44 -0.23
C ILE A 52 -11.64 -3.54 -1.02
N GLY A 53 -11.89 -3.38 -2.33
CA GLY A 53 -11.12 -2.53 -3.21
C GLY A 53 -11.66 -1.09 -3.30
N LEU A 54 -10.80 -0.19 -3.80
CA LEU A 54 -11.10 1.18 -4.18
C LEU A 54 -11.38 1.28 -5.69
N PRO A 55 -12.27 2.19 -6.12
CA PRO A 55 -12.41 2.49 -7.54
C PRO A 55 -11.07 2.92 -8.14
N SER A 56 -10.85 2.58 -9.41
CA SER A 56 -9.64 2.98 -10.12
C SER A 56 -9.53 4.51 -10.29
N SER A 57 -10.66 5.21 -10.25
CA SER A 57 -10.76 6.67 -10.29
C SER A 57 -10.62 7.34 -8.93
N PHE A 58 -10.47 6.59 -7.84
CA PHE A 58 -10.26 7.18 -6.52
C PHE A 58 -8.81 7.63 -6.37
N ASP A 59 -8.61 8.94 -6.53
CA ASP A 59 -7.31 9.60 -6.61
C ASP A 59 -7.31 10.83 -5.67
N PRO A 60 -7.26 10.63 -4.34
CA PRO A 60 -7.34 11.72 -3.38
C PRO A 60 -6.02 12.51 -3.25
N GLY A 61 -4.91 11.97 -3.77
CA GLY A 61 -3.57 12.42 -3.39
C GLY A 61 -3.20 12.02 -1.97
N GLU A 62 -2.12 12.58 -1.45
CA GLU A 62 -1.69 12.39 -0.07
C GLU A 62 -2.63 13.16 0.89
N ASN A 63 -3.08 12.53 1.97
CA ASN A 63 -4.01 13.17 2.91
C ASN A 63 -3.30 14.23 3.77
N PRO A 64 -3.76 15.49 3.80
CA PRO A 64 -3.06 16.58 4.49
C PRO A 64 -2.95 16.37 6.00
N ASP A 65 -3.99 15.82 6.65
CA ASP A 65 -3.99 15.58 8.10
C ASP A 65 -2.99 14.47 8.48
N ALA A 66 -2.90 13.43 7.64
CA ALA A 66 -1.90 12.37 7.79
C ALA A 66 -0.47 12.92 7.60
N VAL A 67 -0.26 13.83 6.64
CA VAL A 67 1.04 14.48 6.41
C VAL A 67 1.43 15.35 7.60
N GLU A 68 0.50 16.16 8.11
CA GLU A 68 0.73 16.99 9.29
C GLU A 68 1.09 16.11 10.51
N SER A 69 0.31 15.06 10.73
CA SER A 69 0.53 14.10 11.82
C SER A 69 1.87 13.37 11.68
N PHE A 70 2.25 12.96 10.47
CA PHE A 70 3.55 12.33 10.22
C PHE A 70 4.71 13.30 10.49
N ASN A 71 4.57 14.57 10.12
CA ASN A 71 5.59 15.59 10.38
C ASN A 71 5.75 15.88 11.88
N ALA A 72 4.66 15.87 12.65
CA ALA A 72 4.73 15.94 14.11
C ALA A 72 5.45 14.71 14.70
N MET A 73 5.08 13.50 14.26
CA MET A 73 5.72 12.26 14.67
C MET A 73 7.24 12.26 14.38
N LYS A 74 7.62 12.70 13.19
CA LYS A 74 9.02 12.85 12.78
C LYS A 74 9.79 13.85 13.64
N THR A 75 9.16 14.97 14.00
CA THR A 75 9.77 16.01 14.83
C THR A 75 10.08 15.48 16.23
N ASP A 76 9.15 14.78 16.86
CA ASP A 76 9.35 14.23 18.20
C ASP A 76 10.35 13.07 18.20
N ALA A 77 10.35 12.22 17.17
CA ALA A 77 11.41 11.23 16.97
C ALA A 77 12.79 11.89 16.83
N GLN A 78 12.88 13.02 16.12
CA GLN A 78 14.12 13.79 15.99
C GLN A 78 14.60 14.37 17.32
N SER A 79 13.70 14.84 18.18
CA SER A 79 14.04 15.26 19.55
C SER A 79 14.58 14.11 20.40
N ALA A 80 14.22 12.86 20.09
CA ALA A 80 14.81 11.65 20.69
C ALA A 80 16.11 11.19 20.01
N GLY A 81 16.66 11.95 19.05
CA GLY A 81 17.88 11.62 18.32
C GLY A 81 17.70 10.58 17.20
N LEU A 82 16.46 10.31 16.80
CA LEU A 82 16.10 9.35 15.75
C LEU A 82 15.73 10.06 14.45
N THR A 83 15.76 9.37 13.31
CA THR A 83 15.36 9.96 12.02
C THR A 83 14.30 9.10 11.37
N LEU A 84 13.07 9.61 11.28
CA LEU A 84 12.00 9.01 10.50
C LEU A 84 11.93 9.64 9.11
N ARG A 85 11.76 8.80 8.09
CA ARG A 85 11.54 9.21 6.70
C ARG A 85 10.41 8.38 6.12
N ALA A 86 9.41 9.05 5.55
CA ALA A 86 8.46 8.39 4.67
C ALA A 86 9.12 8.20 3.30
N PHE A 87 9.32 6.96 2.88
CA PHE A 87 9.97 6.64 1.60
C PHE A 87 8.97 6.31 0.49
N SER A 88 7.73 6.00 0.87
CA SER A 88 6.62 5.68 -0.03
C SER A 88 5.32 6.06 0.69
N THR A 89 4.48 6.86 0.03
CA THR A 89 3.22 7.38 0.60
C THR A 89 2.08 7.21 -0.40
N TYR A 90 1.48 8.28 -0.91
CA TYR A 90 0.42 8.19 -1.91
C TYR A 90 0.90 7.49 -3.19
N ARG A 91 0.04 6.60 -3.69
CA ARG A 91 0.25 5.87 -4.94
C ARG A 91 -1.08 5.63 -5.62
N ASP A 92 -1.26 6.25 -6.78
CA ASP A 92 -2.46 6.05 -7.59
C ASP A 92 -2.58 4.61 -8.11
N TYR A 93 -3.77 4.30 -8.65
CA TYR A 93 -4.13 2.99 -9.17
C TYR A 93 -3.18 2.51 -10.28
N ASP A 94 -2.85 3.38 -11.24
CA ASP A 94 -2.07 3.01 -12.43
C ASP A 94 -0.61 2.74 -12.05
N ARG A 95 -0.05 3.52 -11.12
CA ARG A 95 1.28 3.27 -10.51
C ARG A 95 1.28 1.97 -9.71
N GLN A 96 0.22 1.68 -8.95
CA GLN A 96 0.12 0.39 -8.26
C GLN A 96 0.07 -0.77 -9.25
N LYS A 97 -0.65 -0.64 -10.38
CA LYS A 97 -0.63 -1.66 -11.43
C LYS A 97 0.77 -1.90 -11.96
N TYR A 98 1.47 -0.85 -12.36
CA TYR A 98 2.83 -0.98 -12.89
C TYR A 98 3.76 -1.72 -11.92
N LEU A 99 3.68 -1.38 -10.63
CA LEU A 99 4.47 -2.05 -9.59
C LEU A 99 4.08 -3.52 -9.43
N TYR A 100 2.78 -3.80 -9.35
CA TYR A 100 2.28 -5.17 -9.21
C TYR A 100 2.67 -6.04 -10.41
N ASP A 101 2.51 -5.55 -11.63
CA ASP A 101 2.87 -6.28 -12.86
C ASP A 101 4.38 -6.63 -12.88
N ASN A 102 5.25 -5.69 -12.46
CA ASN A 102 6.69 -5.96 -12.35
C ASN A 102 7.01 -7.05 -11.31
N TYR A 103 6.30 -7.08 -10.18
CA TYR A 103 6.47 -8.13 -9.16
C TYR A 103 5.97 -9.48 -9.65
N VAL A 104 4.85 -9.51 -10.37
CA VAL A 104 4.34 -10.73 -11.01
C VAL A 104 5.33 -11.27 -12.04
N GLU A 105 5.91 -10.40 -12.87
CA GLU A 105 6.90 -10.79 -13.88
C GLU A 105 8.17 -11.36 -13.22
N LYS A 106 8.62 -10.74 -12.13
CA LYS A 106 9.87 -11.10 -11.46
C LYS A 106 9.76 -12.34 -10.57
N ASP A 107 8.73 -12.38 -9.72
CA ASP A 107 8.63 -13.33 -8.60
C ASP A 107 7.40 -14.26 -8.72
N GLY A 108 6.52 -14.02 -9.69
CA GLY A 108 5.30 -14.80 -9.92
C GLY A 108 4.10 -14.27 -9.12
N LYS A 109 2.90 -14.56 -9.63
CA LYS A 109 1.65 -14.00 -9.10
C LYS A 109 1.36 -14.38 -7.64
N GLU A 110 1.59 -15.64 -7.29
CA GLU A 110 1.32 -16.13 -5.92
C GLU A 110 2.21 -15.42 -4.89
N ALA A 111 3.49 -15.20 -5.20
CA ALA A 111 4.40 -14.45 -4.35
C ALA A 111 4.04 -12.95 -4.32
N ALA A 112 3.76 -12.34 -5.48
CA ALA A 112 3.36 -10.94 -5.53
C ALA A 112 2.06 -10.66 -4.74
N ASP A 113 1.13 -11.62 -4.70
CA ASP A 113 -0.09 -11.51 -3.92
C ASP A 113 0.15 -11.52 -2.39
N THR A 114 1.33 -11.89 -1.85
CA THR A 114 1.62 -11.89 -0.40
C THR A 114 2.24 -10.60 0.13
N TYR A 115 3.14 -9.99 -0.65
CA TYR A 115 3.90 -8.79 -0.26
C TYR A 115 3.55 -7.53 -1.08
N SER A 116 2.69 -7.67 -2.09
CA SER A 116 2.19 -6.56 -2.89
C SER A 116 0.67 -6.61 -2.95
N ALA A 117 0.08 -5.53 -3.47
CA ALA A 117 -1.35 -5.39 -3.64
C ALA A 117 -1.70 -5.32 -5.13
N ARG A 118 -2.75 -6.02 -5.53
CA ARG A 118 -3.39 -5.77 -6.82
C ARG A 118 -3.85 -4.31 -6.89
N PRO A 119 -3.85 -3.66 -8.07
CA PRO A 119 -4.31 -2.28 -8.19
C PRO A 119 -5.75 -2.15 -7.67
N GLY A 120 -6.03 -1.08 -6.92
CA GLY A 120 -7.30 -0.91 -6.20
C GLY A 120 -7.35 -1.55 -4.81
N PHE A 121 -6.38 -2.37 -4.43
CA PHE A 121 -6.35 -3.06 -3.12
C PHE A 121 -5.20 -2.59 -2.21
N SER A 122 -4.49 -1.53 -2.62
CA SER A 122 -3.36 -0.97 -1.88
C SER A 122 -3.82 0.16 -0.97
N GLU A 123 -3.42 0.14 0.31
CA GLU A 123 -3.68 1.25 1.22
C GLU A 123 -3.02 2.56 0.77
N HIS A 124 -1.93 2.51 -0.01
CA HIS A 124 -1.30 3.71 -0.54
C HIS A 124 -2.22 4.55 -1.45
N GLN A 125 -3.22 3.93 -2.09
CA GLN A 125 -4.20 4.67 -2.90
C GLN A 125 -5.14 5.52 -2.04
N THR A 126 -5.22 5.27 -0.73
CA THR A 126 -6.00 6.11 0.19
C THR A 126 -5.36 7.46 0.49
N GLY A 127 -4.05 7.60 0.26
CA GLY A 127 -3.28 8.75 0.74
C GLY A 127 -3.01 8.76 2.24
N LEU A 128 -3.40 7.71 2.97
CA LEU A 128 -3.28 7.58 4.42
C LEU A 128 -2.18 6.61 4.87
N ALA A 129 -1.54 5.91 3.92
CA ALA A 129 -0.49 4.94 4.20
C ALA A 129 0.90 5.51 3.93
N PHE A 130 1.82 5.24 4.85
CA PHE A 130 3.18 5.73 4.87
C PHE A 130 4.10 4.54 5.16
N ASP A 131 4.95 4.20 4.19
CA ASP A 131 6.09 3.32 4.47
C ASP A 131 7.20 4.16 5.08
N VAL A 132 7.56 3.83 6.32
CA VAL A 132 8.49 4.58 7.16
C VAL A 132 9.80 3.80 7.23
N GLY A 133 10.89 4.51 6.95
CA GLY A 133 12.26 4.04 7.11
C GLY A 133 13.06 5.01 7.97
N ASN A 134 14.36 4.74 8.09
CA ASN A 134 15.29 5.62 8.78
C ASN A 134 16.23 6.34 7.81
N LYS A 135 17.31 6.91 8.35
CA LYS A 135 18.36 7.59 7.56
C LYS A 135 19.12 6.65 6.60
N ASP A 136 19.10 5.35 6.87
CA ASP A 136 19.81 4.33 6.08
C ASP A 136 18.81 3.57 5.19
N PRO A 137 18.74 3.90 3.90
CA PRO A 137 17.72 3.35 3.00
C PRO A 137 17.89 1.84 2.75
N LYS A 138 18.97 1.20 3.22
CA LYS A 138 19.12 -0.26 3.12
C LYS A 138 18.05 -1.03 3.91
N HIS A 139 17.37 -0.35 4.84
CA HIS A 139 16.27 -0.91 5.63
C HIS A 139 14.88 -0.64 5.03
N ASP A 140 14.78 0.17 3.97
CA ASP A 140 13.50 0.50 3.34
C ASP A 140 12.84 -0.75 2.77
N ALA A 141 11.59 -0.99 3.17
CA ALA A 141 10.82 -2.19 2.78
C ALA A 141 11.53 -3.52 3.09
N MET A 142 12.40 -3.54 4.13
CA MET A 142 13.14 -4.72 4.55
C MET A 142 12.79 -5.10 5.99
N MET A 143 12.75 -6.41 6.25
CA MET A 143 12.53 -6.96 7.60
C MET A 143 13.51 -6.39 8.63
N SER A 144 14.75 -6.13 8.24
CA SER A 144 15.79 -5.55 9.09
C SER A 144 15.46 -4.15 9.64
N PHE A 145 14.41 -3.48 9.15
CA PHE A 145 13.90 -2.26 9.77
C PHE A 145 13.41 -2.52 11.21
N GLU A 146 12.91 -3.72 11.51
CA GLU A 146 12.40 -4.07 12.84
C GLU A 146 13.48 -4.04 13.94
N ASP A 147 14.74 -4.20 13.56
CA ASP A 147 15.88 -4.19 14.49
C ASP A 147 16.39 -2.77 14.77
N THR A 148 15.78 -1.74 14.18
CA THR A 148 16.22 -0.35 14.31
C THR A 148 15.66 0.33 15.55
N ASN A 149 16.35 1.37 16.02
CA ASN A 149 15.84 2.20 17.11
C ASN A 149 14.58 2.97 16.69
N GLU A 150 14.48 3.34 15.42
CA GLU A 150 13.29 3.99 14.84
C GLU A 150 12.04 3.11 14.93
N PHE A 151 12.14 1.83 14.56
CA PHE A 151 11.02 0.91 14.68
C PHE A 151 10.59 0.71 16.13
N ASN A 152 11.55 0.52 17.04
CA ASN A 152 11.26 0.40 18.48
C ASN A 152 10.56 1.66 19.02
N TRP A 153 10.96 2.85 18.56
CA TRP A 153 10.27 4.08 18.94
C TRP A 153 8.87 4.17 18.33
N LEU A 154 8.70 3.81 17.06
CA LEU A 154 7.39 3.82 16.38
C LEU A 154 6.38 2.91 17.07
N LYS A 155 6.78 1.71 17.50
CA LYS A 155 5.90 0.79 18.24
C LYS A 155 5.24 1.44 19.46
N GLU A 156 5.97 2.28 20.18
CA GLU A 156 5.50 2.89 21.44
C GLU A 156 4.88 4.28 21.26
N ASN A 157 4.97 4.87 20.06
CA ASN A 157 4.64 6.28 19.85
C ASN A 157 3.75 6.56 18.63
N SER A 158 3.74 5.73 17.59
CA SER A 158 3.02 6.01 16.34
C SER A 158 1.53 6.31 16.57
N TYR A 159 0.87 5.58 17.48
CA TYR A 159 -0.55 5.78 17.79
C TYR A 159 -0.87 7.17 18.34
N LYS A 160 0.09 7.83 19.00
CA LYS A 160 -0.08 9.19 19.55
C LYS A 160 -0.26 10.24 18.46
N TYR A 161 0.14 9.91 17.23
CA TYR A 161 0.00 10.73 16.02
C TYR A 161 -1.01 10.12 15.04
N GLY A 162 -1.86 9.20 15.50
CA GLY A 162 -2.93 8.62 14.70
C GLY A 162 -2.46 7.55 13.72
N PHE A 163 -1.23 7.05 13.85
CA PHE A 163 -0.70 5.98 13.02
C PHE A 163 -0.75 4.62 13.73
N ILE A 164 -1.08 3.57 12.98
CA ILE A 164 -0.98 2.19 13.43
C ILE A 164 0.01 1.43 12.55
N LEU A 165 0.68 0.43 13.12
CA LEU A 165 1.37 -0.59 12.33
C LEU A 165 0.30 -1.45 11.65
N ARG A 166 0.11 -1.27 10.33
CA ARG A 166 -1.07 -1.81 9.63
C ARG A 166 -1.06 -3.33 9.51
N TYR A 167 0.13 -3.89 9.29
CA TYR A 167 0.36 -5.31 9.08
C TYR A 167 1.32 -5.85 10.15
N PRO A 168 0.82 -6.10 11.37
CA PRO A 168 1.62 -6.60 12.49
C PRO A 168 1.92 -8.11 12.35
N LYS A 169 2.88 -8.60 13.15
CA LYS A 169 3.21 -10.03 13.24
C LYS A 169 1.98 -10.87 13.60
N ASP A 170 1.95 -12.11 13.09
CA ASP A 170 0.93 -13.11 13.40
C ASP A 170 -0.52 -12.73 13.06
N LYS A 171 -0.72 -11.72 12.19
CA LYS A 171 -2.05 -11.27 11.74
C LYS A 171 -2.27 -11.40 10.22
N GLU A 172 -1.38 -12.11 9.51
CA GLU A 172 -1.51 -12.31 8.05
C GLU A 172 -2.81 -13.03 7.66
N ASN A 173 -3.26 -13.98 8.48
CA ASN A 173 -4.55 -14.67 8.29
C ASN A 173 -5.78 -13.76 8.51
N ILE A 174 -5.57 -12.53 8.97
CA ILE A 174 -6.61 -11.53 9.24
C ILE A 174 -6.51 -10.40 8.21
N THR A 175 -5.33 -9.79 8.08
CA THR A 175 -5.10 -8.64 7.18
C THR A 175 -4.95 -9.07 5.73
N GLY A 176 -4.51 -10.30 5.50
CA GLY A 176 -4.16 -10.84 4.19
C GLY A 176 -2.76 -10.45 3.71
N PHE A 177 -2.03 -9.58 4.40
CA PHE A 177 -0.68 -9.16 4.02
C PHE A 177 0.34 -9.71 5.00
N MET A 178 1.54 -10.03 4.50
CA MET A 178 2.66 -10.40 5.36
C MET A 178 2.98 -9.28 6.36
N TYR A 179 3.73 -9.61 7.41
CA TYR A 179 4.21 -8.60 8.35
C TYR A 179 5.10 -7.57 7.64
N GLU A 180 4.78 -6.29 7.84
CA GLU A 180 5.50 -5.16 7.24
C GLU A 180 5.88 -4.14 8.32
N PRO A 181 7.07 -4.23 8.95
CA PRO A 181 7.48 -3.33 10.03
C PRO A 181 7.54 -1.85 9.63
N TRP A 182 7.59 -1.57 8.33
CA TRP A 182 7.67 -0.23 7.75
C TRP A 182 6.29 0.38 7.45
N HIS A 183 5.20 -0.39 7.36
CA HIS A 183 3.93 0.12 6.82
C HIS A 183 2.99 0.67 7.91
N TYR A 184 2.80 1.99 7.92
CA TYR A 184 1.97 2.68 8.90
C TYR A 184 0.76 3.34 8.24
N ARG A 185 -0.41 3.15 8.86
CA ARG A 185 -1.69 3.65 8.39
C ARG A 185 -2.22 4.73 9.32
N TYR A 186 -2.56 5.90 8.76
CA TYR A 186 -3.25 6.96 9.50
C TYR A 186 -4.74 6.64 9.64
N VAL A 187 -5.23 6.66 10.88
CA VAL A 187 -6.63 6.45 11.27
C VAL A 187 -7.14 7.52 12.26
N GLY A 188 -6.32 8.52 12.58
CA GLY A 188 -6.61 9.51 13.62
C GLY A 188 -6.30 9.02 15.03
N ASN A 189 -6.12 9.96 15.96
CA ASN A 189 -5.52 9.69 17.28
C ASN A 189 -6.37 8.76 18.16
N GLU A 190 -7.69 8.95 18.19
CA GLU A 190 -8.58 8.16 19.05
C GLU A 190 -8.60 6.69 18.60
N ILE A 191 -8.81 6.45 17.32
CA ILE A 191 -8.86 5.09 16.75
C ILE A 191 -7.49 4.41 16.84
N ALA A 192 -6.40 5.11 16.54
CA ALA A 192 -5.07 4.54 16.66
C ALA A 192 -4.76 4.14 18.10
N LYS A 193 -5.18 4.95 19.07
CA LYS A 193 -5.06 4.63 20.49
C LYS A 193 -5.89 3.41 20.88
N ASP A 194 -7.14 3.31 20.43
CA ASP A 194 -7.99 2.15 20.73
C ASP A 194 -7.39 0.85 20.18
N ILE A 195 -6.87 0.89 18.95
CA ILE A 195 -6.21 -0.25 18.29
C ILE A 195 -4.94 -0.64 19.05
N PHE A 196 -4.14 0.34 19.47
CA PHE A 196 -2.93 0.13 20.25
C PHE A 196 -3.23 -0.52 21.62
N ASP A 197 -4.17 0.04 22.38
CA ASP A 197 -4.55 -0.45 23.72
C ASP A 197 -5.10 -1.88 23.68
N GLN A 198 -5.81 -2.23 22.60
CA GLN A 198 -6.38 -3.57 22.41
C GLN A 198 -5.42 -4.57 21.76
N SER A 199 -4.30 -4.10 21.18
CA SER A 199 -3.33 -4.94 20.45
C SER A 199 -3.98 -5.75 19.31
N ILE A 200 -4.87 -5.10 18.55
CA ILE A 200 -5.59 -5.70 17.41
C ILE A 200 -5.19 -5.04 16.08
N SER A 201 -5.60 -5.63 14.95
CA SER A 201 -5.47 -5.00 13.63
C SER A 201 -6.65 -4.06 13.33
N LEU A 202 -6.50 -3.23 12.29
CA LEU A 202 -7.63 -2.43 11.79
C LEU A 202 -8.78 -3.32 11.31
N ASP A 203 -8.48 -4.45 10.68
CA ASP A 203 -9.50 -5.39 10.20
C ASP A 203 -10.31 -6.02 11.35
N GLU A 204 -9.66 -6.32 12.49
CA GLU A 204 -10.35 -6.76 13.71
C GLU A 204 -11.21 -5.64 14.30
N TYR A 205 -10.66 -4.41 14.40
CA TYR A 205 -11.37 -3.25 14.92
C TYR A 205 -12.65 -2.93 14.13
N LEU A 206 -12.60 -3.08 12.80
CA LEU A 206 -13.73 -2.81 11.90
C LEU A 206 -14.61 -4.05 11.62
N ASN A 207 -14.25 -5.23 12.15
CA ASN A 207 -14.87 -6.51 11.80
C ASN A 207 -14.91 -6.74 10.26
N SER A 208 -13.80 -6.48 9.58
CA SER A 208 -13.65 -6.52 8.12
C SER A 208 -12.57 -7.50 7.66
N VAL A 209 -12.60 -8.73 8.17
CA VAL A 209 -11.56 -9.75 7.93
C VAL A 209 -11.72 -10.41 6.55
N TYR A 210 -10.88 -9.99 5.60
CA TYR A 210 -10.85 -10.54 4.24
C TYR A 210 -9.40 -10.82 3.80
N PRO A 211 -8.79 -11.94 4.26
CA PRO A 211 -7.38 -12.22 4.03
C PRO A 211 -7.04 -12.64 2.59
N ASN A 212 -8.05 -12.88 1.74
CA ASN A 212 -7.89 -13.33 0.37
C ASN A 212 -8.64 -12.43 -0.60
N TYR A 213 -8.18 -12.38 -1.85
CA TYR A 213 -8.89 -11.71 -2.92
C TYR A 213 -10.18 -12.47 -3.27
N ASN A 214 -11.28 -11.72 -3.39
CA ASN A 214 -12.60 -12.23 -3.83
C ASN A 214 -12.71 -12.33 -5.36
#